data_AF-A0AAN8JRT7-F1
#
_entry.id   AF-A0AAN8JRT7-F1
#
_cell.length_a   1.000
_cell.length_b   1.000
_cell.length_c   1.000
_cell.angle_alpha   90.00
_cell.angle_beta   90.00
_cell.angle_gamma   90.00
#
_symmetry.space_group_name_H-M   'P 1'
#
loop_
_entity.id
_entity.type
_entity.pdbx_description
1 polymer ?
#
loop_
_entity_poly.entity_id
_entity_poly.type
_entity_poly.pdbx_seq_one_letter_code
_entity_poly.pdbx_strand_id
1 'polypeptide(L)'
;MVREVNRVKAKAIKNYENQYIVADQAKSNPNLFYKAVNQCTKVNKSIPILATQDGKAITDSEEAEILNSFFRYASVQENYENLPSVEIKSDKLLTDIDFTVHDVRKLL
;
A
#
# COMPACT_ATOMS: atom_id res chain seq x y z
N MET A 1 -35.13 24.89 -15.78
CA MET A 1 -34.14 25.85 -15.27
C MET A 1 -33.54 25.43 -13.92
N VAL A 2 -34.35 25.20 -12.87
CA VAL A 2 -33.86 24.80 -11.52
C VAL A 2 -33.06 23.48 -11.51
N ARG A 3 -33.49 22.47 -12.27
CA ARG A 3 -32.76 21.18 -12.38
C ARG A 3 -31.36 21.33 -12.96
N GLU A 4 -31.18 22.21 -13.93
CA GLU A 4 -29.87 22.42 -14.58
C GLU A 4 -28.92 23.15 -13.63
N VAL A 5 -29.42 24.16 -12.90
CA VAL A 5 -28.65 24.86 -11.86
C VAL A 5 -28.19 23.90 -10.76
N ASN A 6 -29.07 23.01 -10.31
CA ASN A 6 -28.71 22.00 -9.29
C ASN A 6 -27.67 21.00 -9.82
N ARG A 7 -27.77 20.61 -11.10
CA ARG A 7 -26.78 19.72 -11.75
C ARG A 7 -25.40 20.37 -11.82
N VAL A 8 -25.34 21.65 -12.21
CA VAL A 8 -24.09 22.40 -12.30
C VAL A 8 -23.47 22.61 -10.91
N LYS A 9 -24.28 22.95 -9.89
CA LYS A 9 -23.82 23.03 -8.49
C LYS A 9 -23.22 21.71 -8.00
N ALA A 10 -23.93 20.59 -8.18
CA ALA A 10 -23.46 19.28 -7.75
C ALA A 10 -22.14 18.90 -8.44
N LYS A 11 -22.00 19.20 -9.73
CA LYS A 11 -20.76 18.98 -10.49
C LYS A 11 -19.60 19.84 -9.98
N ALA A 12 -19.85 21.11 -9.67
CA ALA A 12 -18.84 22.02 -9.14
C ALA A 12 -18.34 21.58 -7.75
N ILE A 13 -19.26 21.17 -6.86
CA ILE A 13 -18.93 20.65 -5.53
C ILE A 13 -18.05 19.39 -5.66
N LYS A 14 -18.47 18.42 -6.49
CA LYS A 14 -17.72 17.19 -6.70
C LYS A 14 -16.30 17.45 -7.23
N ASN A 15 -16.15 18.41 -8.14
CA ASN A 15 -14.84 18.78 -8.68
C ASN A 15 -13.94 19.43 -7.61
N TYR A 16 -14.51 20.28 -6.76
CA TYR A 16 -13.77 20.90 -5.65
C TYR A 16 -13.31 19.86 -4.63
N GLU A 17 -14.20 18.94 -4.22
CA GLU A 17 -13.88 17.86 -3.30
C GLU A 17 -12.77 16.96 -3.86
N ASN A 18 -12.87 16.56 -5.13
CA ASN A 18 -11.89 15.65 -5.74
C ASN A 18 -10.53 16.30 -6.00
N GLN A 19 -10.47 17.59 -6.32
CA GLN A 19 -9.20 18.26 -6.59
C GLN A 19 -8.50 18.72 -5.31
N TYR A 20 -9.24 19.32 -4.37
CA TYR A 20 -8.64 19.98 -3.23
C TYR A 20 -8.37 19.02 -2.06
N ILE A 21 -9.37 18.21 -1.70
CA ILE A 21 -9.28 17.34 -0.52
C ILE A 21 -8.30 16.20 -0.77
N VAL A 22 -8.23 15.72 -2.01
CA VAL A 22 -7.38 14.57 -2.38
C VAL A 22 -5.93 15.01 -2.60
N ALA A 23 -5.68 16.14 -3.25
CA ALA A 23 -4.31 16.58 -3.51
C ALA A 23 -3.59 17.05 -2.23
N ASP A 24 -4.31 17.74 -1.34
CA ASP A 24 -3.70 18.38 -0.16
C ASP A 24 -3.74 17.47 1.08
N GLN A 25 -4.84 16.73 1.29
CA GLN A 25 -5.04 15.94 2.51
C GLN A 25 -4.77 14.45 2.36
N ALA A 26 -4.52 13.92 1.15
CA ALA A 26 -4.19 12.50 0.99
C ALA A 26 -2.94 12.08 1.75
N LYS A 27 -1.96 12.98 1.91
CA LYS A 27 -0.75 12.71 2.70
C LYS A 27 -1.05 12.52 4.18
N SER A 28 -2.02 13.25 4.71
CA SER A 28 -2.38 13.23 6.14
C SER A 28 -3.50 12.23 6.45
N ASN A 29 -4.33 11.90 5.46
CA ASN A 29 -5.43 10.95 5.59
C ASN A 29 -5.53 10.05 4.34
N PRO A 30 -4.90 8.86 4.37
CA PRO A 30 -4.89 7.91 3.26
C PRO A 30 -6.30 7.48 2.81
N ASN A 31 -7.31 7.50 3.69
CA ASN A 31 -8.68 7.11 3.31
C ASN A 31 -9.29 8.06 2.28
N LEU A 32 -8.91 9.34 2.28
CA LEU A 32 -9.38 10.32 1.30
C LEU A 32 -8.85 10.01 -0.10
N PHE A 33 -7.61 9.52 -0.18
CA PHE A 33 -7.02 9.06 -1.43
C PHE A 33 -7.82 7.89 -2.01
N TYR A 34 -8.03 6.82 -1.23
CA TYR A 34 -8.77 5.65 -1.69
C TYR A 34 -10.21 5.98 -2.05
N LYS A 35 -10.87 6.86 -1.29
CA LYS A 35 -12.22 7.35 -1.62
C LYS A 35 -12.27 8.01 -2.99
N ALA A 36 -11.29 8.85 -3.32
CA ALA A 36 -11.24 9.53 -4.61
C ALA A 36 -10.89 8.60 -5.77
N VAL A 37 -9.92 7.71 -5.57
CA VAL A 37 -9.59 6.66 -6.54
C VAL A 37 -10.83 5.83 -6.87
N ASN A 38 -11.56 5.37 -5.86
CA ASN A 38 -12.78 4.57 -6.03
C ASN A 38 -13.90 5.34 -6.76
N GLN A 39 -13.99 6.66 -6.60
CA GLN A 39 -14.96 7.49 -7.34
C GLN A 39 -14.58 7.72 -8.81
N CYS A 40 -13.30 7.64 -9.15
CA CYS A 40 -12.77 7.84 -10.50
C CYS A 40 -12.66 6.53 -11.29
N THR A 41 -12.52 5.40 -10.62
CA THR A 41 -12.50 4.08 -11.27
C THR A 41 -13.89 3.73 -11.82
N LYS A 42 -13.98 3.44 -13.12
CA LYS A 42 -15.23 2.95 -13.77
C LYS A 42 -15.68 1.57 -13.24
N VAL A 43 -14.82 0.89 -12.50
CA VAL A 43 -14.99 -0.48 -12.06
C VAL A 43 -15.40 -0.46 -10.59
N ASN A 44 -16.67 -0.21 -10.31
CA ASN A 44 -17.29 -0.54 -9.02
C ASN A 44 -17.52 -2.06 -8.95
N LYS A 45 -16.48 -2.86 -9.17
CA LYS A 45 -16.56 -4.29 -8.88
C LYS A 45 -16.42 -4.43 -7.38
N SER A 46 -17.56 -4.49 -6.70
CA SER A 46 -17.59 -5.05 -5.35
C SER A 46 -16.95 -6.42 -5.42
N ILE A 47 -16.10 -6.76 -4.45
CA ILE A 47 -15.72 -8.15 -4.24
C ILE A 47 -17.05 -8.90 -4.06
N PRO A 48 -17.30 -9.98 -4.83
CA PRO A 48 -18.50 -10.76 -4.66
C PRO A 48 -18.50 -11.34 -3.25
N ILE A 49 -19.64 -11.21 -2.56
CA ILE A 49 -19.83 -11.79 -1.22
C ILE A 49 -19.60 -13.29 -1.32
N LEU A 50 -18.87 -13.86 -0.36
CA LEU A 50 -18.72 -15.30 -0.28
C LEU A 50 -20.10 -15.95 -0.08
N ALA A 51 -20.34 -17.04 -0.81
CA ALA A 51 -21.58 -17.79 -0.72
C ALA A 51 -21.27 -19.24 -0.37
N THR A 52 -22.18 -19.88 0.35
CA THR A 52 -22.16 -21.33 0.54
C THR A 52 -22.36 -22.04 -0.82
N GLN A 53 -22.09 -23.34 -0.87
CA GLN A 53 -22.31 -24.14 -2.10
C GLN A 53 -23.76 -24.10 -2.60
N ASP A 54 -24.71 -23.86 -1.69
CA ASP A 54 -26.14 -23.69 -2.00
C ASP A 54 -26.50 -22.26 -2.44
N GLY A 55 -25.51 -21.38 -2.59
CA GLY A 55 -25.69 -20.00 -3.05
C GLY A 55 -26.17 -19.02 -1.97
N LYS A 56 -26.17 -19.40 -0.69
CA LYS A 56 -26.57 -18.51 0.41
C LYS A 56 -25.43 -17.56 0.76
N ALA A 57 -25.72 -16.27 0.82
CA ALA A 57 -24.77 -15.26 1.27
C ALA A 57 -24.32 -15.54 2.72
N ILE A 58 -23.02 -15.44 2.95
CA ILE A 58 -22.38 -15.63 4.25
C ILE A 58 -22.45 -14.31 5.03
N THR A 59 -22.56 -14.36 6.35
CA THR A 59 -22.53 -13.14 7.20
C THR A 59 -21.11 -12.61 7.33
N ASP A 60 -20.95 -11.31 7.62
CA ASP A 60 -19.62 -10.68 7.80
C ASP A 60 -18.74 -11.41 8.81
N SER A 61 -19.34 -11.96 9.88
CA SER A 61 -18.61 -12.72 10.91
C SER A 61 -18.07 -14.04 10.38
N GLU A 62 -18.89 -14.78 9.65
CA GLU A 62 -18.51 -16.07 9.05
C GLU A 62 -17.50 -15.86 7.91
N GLU A 63 -17.66 -14.79 7.11
CA GLU A 63 -16.70 -14.40 6.08
C GLU A 63 -15.33 -14.09 6.70
N ALA A 64 -15.30 -13.32 7.80
CA ALA A 64 -14.06 -13.04 8.51
C ALA A 64 -13.38 -14.31 9.02
N GLU A 65 -14.11 -15.26 9.59
CA GLU A 65 -13.56 -16.55 10.05
C GLU A 65 -12.97 -17.38 8.90
N ILE A 66 -13.68 -17.45 7.77
CA ILE A 66 -13.23 -18.19 6.58
C ILE A 66 -11.95 -17.56 6.01
N LEU A 67 -11.96 -16.24 5.81
CA LEU A 67 -10.80 -15.52 5.27
C LEU A 67 -9.60 -15.62 6.22
N ASN A 68 -9.80 -15.44 7.52
CA ASN A 68 -8.75 -15.61 8.51
C ASN A 68 -8.16 -17.03 8.49
N SER A 69 -9.02 -18.04 8.40
CA SER A 69 -8.56 -19.44 8.34
C SER A 69 -7.79 -19.73 7.06
N PHE A 70 -8.29 -19.23 5.91
CA PHE A 70 -7.62 -19.37 4.61
C PHE A 70 -6.25 -18.69 4.61
N PHE A 71 -6.16 -17.44 5.06
CA PHE A 71 -4.89 -16.71 5.06
C PHE A 71 -3.90 -17.21 6.11
N ARG A 72 -4.36 -17.75 7.24
CA ARG A 72 -3.49 -18.45 8.20
C ARG A 72 -2.83 -19.68 7.58
N TYR A 73 -3.54 -20.40 6.71
CA TYR A 73 -3.01 -21.57 6.03
C TYR A 73 -2.17 -21.20 4.79
N ALA A 74 -2.54 -20.13 4.09
CA ALA A 74 -1.80 -19.59 2.95
C ALA A 74 -0.51 -18.85 3.36
N SER A 75 -0.38 -18.48 4.63
CA SER A 75 0.88 -18.08 5.26
C SER A 75 1.74 -19.33 5.44
N VAL A 76 2.21 -19.85 4.32
CA VAL A 76 3.04 -21.05 4.23
C VAL A 76 4.34 -20.81 5.01
N GLN A 77 4.70 -21.82 5.80
CA GLN A 77 5.97 -21.97 6.50
C GLN A 77 7.13 -21.50 5.63
N GLU A 78 7.94 -20.59 6.15
CA GLU A 78 9.18 -20.20 5.49
C GLU A 78 10.03 -21.45 5.26
N ASN A 79 10.18 -21.86 4.00
CA ASN A 79 11.04 -22.96 3.62
C ASN A 79 12.48 -22.47 3.62
N TYR A 80 13.09 -22.50 4.81
CA TYR A 80 14.49 -22.10 5.00
C TYR A 80 15.49 -23.03 4.32
N GLU A 81 15.08 -24.23 3.87
CA GLU A 81 15.98 -25.20 3.21
C GLU A 81 16.41 -24.73 1.81
N ASN A 82 15.64 -23.84 1.18
CA ASN A 82 15.92 -23.30 -0.16
C ASN A 82 16.38 -21.83 -0.16
N LEU A 83 16.76 -21.28 1.00
CA LEU A 83 17.32 -19.94 1.03
C LEU A 83 18.70 -19.95 0.36
N PRO A 84 18.96 -19.07 -0.62
CA PRO A 84 20.30 -18.93 -1.17
C PRO A 84 21.24 -18.52 -0.03
N SER A 85 22.34 -19.25 0.13
CA SER A 85 23.37 -18.90 1.11
C SER A 85 23.94 -17.54 0.73
N VAL A 86 23.67 -16.53 1.53
CA VAL A 86 24.32 -15.23 1.39
C VAL A 86 25.75 -15.43 1.90
N GLU A 87 26.71 -15.50 0.98
CA GLU A 87 28.11 -15.32 1.35
C GLU A 87 28.25 -13.90 1.89
N ILE A 88 28.27 -13.77 3.22
CA ILE A 88 28.64 -12.52 3.87
C ILE A 88 30.10 -12.30 3.50
N LYS A 89 30.33 -11.45 2.51
CA LYS A 89 31.66 -10.91 2.23
C LYS A 89 32.04 -10.10 3.47
N SER A 90 32.80 -10.71 4.37
CA SER A 90 33.50 -9.96 5.39
C SER A 90 34.52 -9.11 4.64
N ASP A 91 34.24 -7.82 4.49
CA ASP A 91 35.24 -6.88 4.02
C ASP A 91 36.47 -7.05 4.91
N LYS A 92 37.61 -7.39 4.31
CA LYS A 92 38.88 -7.42 5.03
C LYS A 92 39.08 -6.02 5.60
N LEU A 93 39.22 -5.90 6.92
CA LEU A 93 39.64 -4.67 7.56
C LEU A 93 40.93 -4.20 6.87
N LEU A 94 40.92 -3.01 6.27
CA LEU A 94 42.13 -2.37 5.76
C LEU A 94 43.00 -1.98 6.95
N THR A 95 43.91 -2.86 7.33
CA THR A 95 44.91 -2.62 8.39
C THR A 95 46.15 -1.90 7.88
N ASP A 96 46.27 -1.73 6.57
CA ASP A 96 47.54 -1.37 5.92
C ASP A 96 47.61 0.14 5.58
N ILE A 97 46.81 0.96 6.26
CA ILE A 97 46.82 2.41 6.07
C ILE A 97 47.84 3.02 7.05
N ASP A 98 49.07 3.21 6.57
CA ASP A 98 50.10 3.97 7.28
C ASP A 98 50.04 5.44 6.86
N PHE A 99 49.62 6.32 7.77
CA PHE A 99 49.71 7.76 7.58
C PHE A 99 51.12 8.24 7.92
N THR A 100 51.79 8.91 6.98
CA THR A 100 53.08 9.54 7.26
C THR A 100 52.90 11.01 7.62
N VAL A 101 53.90 11.61 8.29
CA VAL A 101 53.92 13.05 8.61
C VAL A 101 53.83 13.91 7.34
N HIS A 102 54.29 13.38 6.20
CA HIS A 102 54.16 14.05 4.90
C HIS A 102 52.70 14.17 4.46
N ASP A 103 51.87 13.16 4.71
CA ASP A 103 50.45 13.15 4.31
C ASP A 103 49.62 14.15 5.13
N VAL A 104 49.94 14.28 6.42
CA VAL A 104 49.29 15.26 7.31
C VAL A 104 49.61 16.70 6.92
N ARG A 105 50.83 16.96 6.40
CA ARG A 105 51.25 18.31 5.98
C ARG A 105 50.60 18.80 4.68
N LYS A 106 50.06 17.92 3.84
CA LYS A 106 49.31 18.32 2.62
C LYS A 106 47.91 18.86 2.94
N LEU A 107 47.42 18.62 4.15
CA LEU A 107 46.09 19.00 4.61
C LEU A 107 46.06 20.33 5.40
N LEU A 108 47.24 20.92 5.67
CA LEU A 108 47.41 22.26 6.23
C LEU A 108 47.88 23.21 5.14
#